data_AF-A0A653C0F6-F1
#
_entry.id   AF-A0A653C0F6-F1
#
_cell.length_a   1.000
_cell.length_b   1.000
_cell.length_c   1.000
_cell.angle_alpha   90.00
_cell.angle_beta   90.00
_cell.angle_gamma   90.00
#
_symmetry.space_group_name_H-M   'P 1'
#
loop_
_entity.id
_entity.type
_entity.pdbx_description
1 polymer ?
#
loop_
_entity_poly.entity_id
_entity_poly.type
_entity_poly.pdbx_seq_one_letter_code
_entity_poly.pdbx_strand_id
1 'polypeptide(L)'
;MINLLLSMIRRKLQSMDKWSVINRSLFLMNLCGVHPGKVGSKVQLGVFLFLIVNFSITTYWMAMFFVVKEEKDFNMFVMSLANVLCTVHAILYLSCLYVQRPSIMQLLTEMREKFWEIDIYTDKALIENYQSSLDKVQMKYALFCFIMFYTALTYLYWRILTDQRPIGDNLLFESYVPEGMSFWFLLAWQHIPAGALISIEMAMDFLICSILSLSAQQYRLLRYEMERVFGTLEKKGDSEENISKRIRRCNDQLTFLLSFRNTLNEAFSYLMLAYIGVVVLILCFEVYLLFQMDSIEHIIKILAYSGFIFFEFFVCYCYPAQDLTVDAEQLANSIYFSEWYKYPNHCKEILMLVGKSQIRVVFTAGGLLELDLPTGMAAIKTMFSYSMFLRTMTMIE
;
A
#
# COMPACT_ATOMS: atom_id res chain seq x y z
N MET A 1 -25.66 24.37 -4.47
CA MET A 1 -24.61 24.17 -3.44
C MET A 1 -23.81 22.88 -3.71
N ILE A 2 -24.42 21.70 -3.79
CA ILE A 2 -23.72 20.42 -4.09
C ILE A 2 -23.00 20.43 -5.44
N ASN A 3 -23.62 20.91 -6.52
CA ASN A 3 -22.97 21.03 -7.84
C ASN A 3 -21.81 22.03 -7.88
N LEU A 4 -21.84 23.05 -7.00
CA LEU A 4 -20.78 24.04 -6.87
C LEU A 4 -19.61 23.47 -6.05
N LEU A 5 -19.92 22.67 -5.02
CA LEU A 5 -18.94 21.91 -4.25
C LEU A 5 -18.26 20.85 -5.13
N LEU A 6 -19.03 20.13 -5.94
CA LEU A 6 -18.53 19.15 -6.91
C LEU A 6 -17.69 19.81 -8.01
N SER A 7 -18.06 21.01 -8.49
CA SER A 7 -17.25 21.72 -9.49
C SER A 7 -15.96 22.31 -8.89
N MET A 8 -16.00 22.78 -7.64
CA MET A 8 -14.82 23.21 -6.90
C MET A 8 -13.90 22.03 -6.59
N ILE A 9 -14.45 20.87 -6.19
CA ILE A 9 -13.70 19.63 -5.99
C ILE A 9 -13.09 19.19 -7.33
N ARG A 10 -13.85 19.14 -8.42
CA ARG A 10 -13.36 18.77 -9.75
C ARG A 10 -12.27 19.72 -10.28
N ARG A 11 -12.40 21.04 -10.08
CA ARG A 11 -11.35 22.02 -10.42
C ARG A 11 -10.11 21.89 -9.54
N LYS A 12 -10.29 21.55 -8.26
CA LYS A 12 -9.16 21.29 -7.37
C LYS A 12 -8.43 20.03 -7.83
N LEU A 13 -9.15 18.93 -8.11
CA LEU A 13 -8.67 17.66 -8.71
C LEU A 13 -7.88 17.88 -10.01
N GLN A 14 -8.41 18.68 -10.95
CA GLN A 14 -7.72 19.03 -12.20
C GLN A 14 -6.40 19.81 -12.04
N SER A 15 -6.10 20.31 -10.84
CA SER A 15 -4.84 21.01 -10.51
C SER A 15 -3.97 20.25 -9.51
N MET A 16 -4.27 18.99 -9.20
CA MET A 16 -3.60 18.31 -8.10
C MET A 16 -2.25 17.73 -8.51
N ASP A 17 -1.23 18.23 -7.83
CA ASP A 17 0.16 17.78 -7.93
C ASP A 17 0.28 16.25 -7.78
N LYS A 18 0.98 15.61 -8.72
CA LYS A 18 1.30 14.16 -8.70
C LYS A 18 1.97 13.74 -7.39
N TRP A 19 2.65 14.66 -6.71
CA TRP A 19 3.35 14.41 -5.45
C TRP A 19 2.48 14.58 -4.20
N SER A 20 1.23 15.02 -4.33
CA SER A 20 0.37 15.35 -3.18
C SER A 20 0.22 14.21 -2.17
N VAL A 21 -0.05 12.98 -2.64
CA VAL A 21 -0.21 11.80 -1.77
C VAL A 21 1.12 11.40 -1.14
N ILE A 22 2.20 11.35 -1.94
CA ILE A 22 3.55 11.04 -1.45
C ILE A 22 3.99 12.05 -0.37
N ASN A 23 3.75 13.34 -0.58
CA ASN A 23 4.10 14.38 0.39
C ASN A 23 3.34 14.23 1.71
N ARG A 24 2.08 13.77 1.68
CA ARG A 24 1.32 13.44 2.90
C ARG A 24 1.89 12.21 3.60
N SER A 25 2.25 11.17 2.87
CA SER A 25 2.94 10.00 3.44
C SER A 25 4.26 10.41 4.07
N LEU A 26 5.08 11.22 3.40
CA LEU A 26 6.35 11.74 3.95
C LEU A 26 6.14 12.59 5.21
N PHE A 27 5.08 13.40 5.26
CA PHE A 27 4.74 14.15 6.46
C PHE A 27 4.44 13.22 7.65
N LEU A 28 3.64 12.18 7.45
CA LEU A 28 3.35 11.17 8.47
C LEU A 28 4.62 10.42 8.89
N MET A 29 5.46 10.01 7.93
CA MET A 29 6.76 9.40 8.23
C MET A 29 7.67 10.32 9.06
N ASN A 30 7.63 11.63 8.82
CA ASN A 30 8.38 12.58 9.62
C ASN A 30 7.88 12.67 11.07
N LEU A 31 6.56 12.61 11.28
CA LEU A 31 5.96 12.57 12.62
C LEU A 31 6.37 11.31 13.38
N CYS A 32 6.44 10.17 12.69
CA CYS A 32 6.86 8.89 13.26
C CYS A 32 8.39 8.70 13.34
N GLY A 33 9.16 9.75 13.02
CA GLY A 33 10.62 9.71 13.10
C GLY A 33 11.29 8.83 12.04
N VAL A 34 10.61 8.47 10.94
CA VAL A 34 11.09 7.56 9.88
C VAL A 34 11.25 8.21 8.50
N HIS A 35 11.27 9.55 8.41
CA HIS A 35 11.43 10.24 7.12
C HIS A 35 12.72 9.83 6.38
N PRO A 36 12.65 9.48 5.08
CA PRO A 36 13.81 8.99 4.32
C PRO A 36 14.90 10.04 4.16
N GLY A 37 14.55 11.30 3.88
CA GLY A 37 15.53 12.40 3.69
C GLY A 37 16.21 12.95 4.96
N LYS A 38 16.01 12.34 6.13
CA LYS A 38 16.54 12.82 7.43
C LYS A 38 17.45 11.79 8.13
N VAL A 39 18.16 10.99 7.33
CA VAL A 39 19.15 10.00 7.82
C VAL A 39 20.19 10.70 8.71
N GLY A 40 20.52 10.09 9.85
CA GLY A 40 21.49 10.63 10.81
C GLY A 40 20.95 11.68 11.79
N SER A 41 19.67 12.09 11.68
CA SER A 41 19.05 13.00 12.64
C SER A 41 18.84 12.33 14.00
N LYS A 42 19.45 12.88 15.05
CA LYS A 42 19.27 12.41 16.44
C LYS A 42 17.83 12.51 16.93
N VAL A 43 17.08 13.53 16.48
CA VAL A 43 15.67 13.72 16.82
C VAL A 43 14.83 12.58 16.24
N GLN A 44 15.06 12.23 14.98
CA GLN A 44 14.33 11.14 14.34
C GLN A 44 14.65 9.77 14.94
N LEU A 45 15.92 9.53 15.25
CA LEU A 45 16.31 8.33 16.00
C LEU A 45 15.61 8.27 17.36
N GLY A 46 15.55 9.39 18.09
CA GLY A 46 14.85 9.46 19.37
C GLY A 46 13.35 9.13 19.27
N VAL A 47 12.66 9.71 18.27
CA VAL A 47 11.23 9.41 18.03
C VAL A 47 11.02 7.96 17.63
N PHE A 48 11.86 7.41 16.75
CA PHE A 48 11.79 6.01 16.34
C PHE A 48 11.97 5.06 17.53
N LEU A 49 13.01 5.26 18.36
CA LEU A 49 13.26 4.44 19.55
C LEU A 49 12.10 4.57 20.55
N PHE A 50 11.60 5.78 20.75
CA PHE A 50 10.44 6.02 21.60
C PHE A 50 9.23 5.21 21.13
N LEU A 51 8.90 5.24 19.83
CA LEU A 51 7.75 4.49 19.30
C LEU A 51 7.95 2.97 19.38
N ILE A 52 9.14 2.44 19.06
CA ILE A 52 9.43 1.00 19.21
C ILE A 52 9.24 0.54 20.66
N VAL A 53 9.75 1.31 21.62
CA VAL A 53 9.60 0.98 23.04
C VAL A 53 8.14 1.02 23.45
N ASN A 54 7.37 2.03 23.01
CA ASN A 54 5.95 2.13 23.30
C ASN A 54 5.15 0.96 22.72
N PHE A 55 5.40 0.58 21.47
CA PHE A 55 4.75 -0.59 20.88
C PHE A 55 5.12 -1.85 21.66
N SER A 56 6.40 -2.05 21.98
CA SER A 56 6.87 -3.23 22.71
C SER A 56 6.26 -3.34 24.11
N ILE A 57 6.15 -2.23 24.85
CA ILE A 57 5.46 -2.17 26.16
C ILE A 57 3.98 -2.51 26.00
N THR A 58 3.33 -1.96 24.98
CA THR A 58 1.90 -2.20 24.71
C THR A 58 1.66 -3.67 24.38
N THR A 59 2.47 -4.27 23.51
CA THR A 59 2.41 -5.70 23.17
C THR A 59 2.64 -6.58 24.41
N TYR A 60 3.57 -6.19 25.29
CA TYR A 60 3.79 -6.90 26.56
C TYR A 60 2.55 -6.87 27.45
N TRP A 61 1.90 -5.72 27.63
CA TRP A 61 0.68 -5.63 28.43
C TRP A 61 -0.50 -6.37 27.81
N MET A 62 -0.62 -6.43 26.49
CA MET A 62 -1.60 -7.28 25.80
C MET A 62 -1.34 -8.76 26.05
N ALA A 63 -0.08 -9.21 25.96
CA ALA A 63 0.27 -10.59 26.23
C ALA A 63 0.01 -10.95 27.71
N MET A 64 0.36 -10.05 28.64
CA MET A 64 0.10 -10.23 30.07
C MET A 64 -1.39 -10.27 30.38
N PHE A 65 -2.23 -9.51 29.66
CA PHE A 65 -3.68 -9.56 29.82
C PHE A 65 -4.23 -10.98 29.64
N PHE A 66 -3.81 -11.65 28.57
CA PHE A 66 -4.18 -13.04 28.31
C PHE A 66 -3.61 -14.00 29.36
N VAL A 67 -2.40 -13.75 29.88
CA VAL A 67 -1.77 -14.61 30.88
C VAL A 67 -2.49 -14.54 32.23
N VAL A 68 -2.85 -13.33 32.67
CA VAL A 68 -3.38 -13.05 34.01
C VAL A 68 -4.87 -13.36 34.15
N LYS A 69 -5.67 -13.28 33.06
CA LYS A 69 -7.09 -13.62 33.14
C LYS A 69 -7.29 -15.09 33.56
N GLU A 70 -8.11 -15.30 34.58
CA GLU A 70 -8.38 -16.63 35.16
C GLU A 70 -9.23 -17.49 34.23
N GLU A 71 -10.28 -16.91 33.65
CA GLU A 71 -11.12 -17.56 32.65
C GLU A 71 -10.57 -17.30 31.25
N LYS A 72 -10.12 -18.36 30.57
CA LYS A 72 -9.61 -18.32 29.21
C LYS A 72 -10.51 -19.17 28.32
N ASP A 73 -11.26 -18.52 27.46
CA ASP A 73 -11.95 -19.19 26.35
C ASP A 73 -11.18 -19.00 25.03
N PHE A 74 -11.54 -19.80 24.03
CA PHE A 74 -10.90 -19.73 22.72
C PHE A 74 -11.10 -18.36 22.07
N ASN A 75 -12.26 -17.72 22.27
CA ASN A 75 -12.57 -16.41 21.70
C ASN A 75 -11.64 -15.31 22.25
N MET A 76 -11.38 -15.32 23.55
CA MET A 76 -10.45 -14.40 24.18
C MET A 76 -9.01 -14.61 23.71
N PHE A 77 -8.60 -15.87 23.51
CA PHE A 77 -7.31 -16.16 22.89
C PHE A 77 -7.20 -15.54 21.50
N VAL A 78 -8.23 -15.74 20.67
CA VAL A 78 -8.26 -15.21 19.30
C VAL A 78 -8.23 -13.67 19.27
N MET A 79 -9.04 -13.00 20.11
CA MET A 79 -9.04 -11.54 20.21
C MET A 79 -7.70 -10.98 20.71
N SER A 80 -7.11 -11.63 21.72
CA SER A 80 -5.79 -11.24 22.25
C SER A 80 -4.69 -11.40 21.21
N LEU A 81 -4.72 -12.50 20.45
CA LEU A 81 -3.78 -12.78 19.38
C LEU A 81 -3.91 -11.75 18.25
N ALA A 82 -5.12 -11.36 17.86
CA ALA A 82 -5.34 -10.32 16.85
C ALA A 82 -4.77 -8.96 17.29
N ASN A 83 -4.98 -8.56 18.56
CA ASN A 83 -4.39 -7.34 19.13
C ASN A 83 -2.85 -7.37 19.10
N VAL A 84 -2.25 -8.50 19.48
CA VAL A 84 -0.78 -8.68 19.42
C VAL A 84 -0.29 -8.61 17.98
N LEU A 85 -0.92 -9.32 17.04
CA LEU A 85 -0.55 -9.29 15.63
C LEU A 85 -0.62 -7.88 15.03
N CYS A 86 -1.63 -7.08 15.40
CA CYS A 86 -1.74 -5.68 14.99
C CYS A 86 -0.54 -4.84 15.45
N THR A 87 -0.10 -4.98 16.71
CA THR A 87 1.11 -4.27 17.18
C THR A 87 2.40 -4.78 16.55
N VAL A 88 2.50 -6.08 16.29
CA VAL A 88 3.64 -6.67 15.57
C VAL A 88 3.73 -6.11 14.15
N HIS A 89 2.59 -5.97 13.47
CA HIS A 89 2.51 -5.33 12.16
C HIS A 89 3.03 -3.89 12.17
N ALA A 90 2.61 -3.09 13.15
CA ALA A 90 3.09 -1.72 13.31
C ALA A 90 4.61 -1.66 13.55
N ILE A 91 5.17 -2.57 14.35
CA ILE A 91 6.62 -2.69 14.58
C ILE A 91 7.34 -3.07 13.28
N LEU A 92 6.80 -4.01 12.50
CA LEU A 92 7.36 -4.42 11.21
C LEU A 92 7.42 -3.24 10.22
N TYR A 93 6.33 -2.49 10.10
CA TYR A 93 6.27 -1.31 9.24
C TYR A 93 7.24 -0.22 9.70
N LEU A 94 7.22 0.12 11.00
CA LEU A 94 8.11 1.13 11.57
C LEU A 94 9.59 0.78 11.34
N SER A 95 9.94 -0.49 11.58
CA SER A 95 11.30 -1.00 11.39
C SER A 95 11.69 -0.99 9.91
N CYS A 96 10.81 -1.42 9.01
CA CYS A 96 11.06 -1.38 7.58
C CYS A 96 11.27 0.06 7.09
N LEU A 97 10.38 0.99 7.45
CA LEU A 97 10.51 2.40 7.08
C LEU A 97 11.81 3.03 7.62
N TYR A 98 12.29 2.59 8.78
CA TYR A 98 13.56 3.04 9.33
C TYR A 98 14.77 2.46 8.59
N VAL A 99 14.78 1.16 8.32
CA VAL A 99 15.90 0.46 7.68
C VAL A 99 15.99 0.80 6.20
N GLN A 100 14.87 0.83 5.49
CA GLN A 100 14.80 1.03 4.04
C GLN A 100 14.84 2.50 3.61
N ARG A 101 15.11 3.45 4.51
CA ARG A 101 15.21 4.88 4.16
C ARG A 101 16.11 5.17 2.97
N PRO A 102 17.32 4.57 2.82
CA PRO A 102 18.18 4.83 1.67
C PRO A 102 17.50 4.40 0.37
N SER A 103 16.92 3.20 0.33
CA SER A 103 16.20 2.65 -0.82
C SER A 103 14.97 3.49 -1.17
N ILE A 104 14.19 3.90 -0.17
CA ILE A 104 13.03 4.79 -0.35
C ILE A 104 13.48 6.15 -0.91
N MET A 105 14.56 6.72 -0.37
CA MET A 105 15.09 8.00 -0.86
C MET A 105 15.58 7.87 -2.31
N GLN A 106 16.24 6.76 -2.64
CA GLN A 106 16.67 6.47 -4.01
C GLN A 106 15.47 6.41 -4.95
N LEU A 107 14.43 5.63 -4.63
CA LEU A 107 13.20 5.55 -5.43
C LEU A 107 12.57 6.93 -5.63
N LEU A 108 12.39 7.71 -4.57
CA LEU A 108 11.80 9.05 -4.65
C LEU A 108 12.64 10.03 -5.49
N THR A 109 13.96 9.93 -5.41
CA THR A 109 14.89 10.76 -6.20
C THR A 109 14.83 10.38 -7.67
N GLU A 110 14.89 9.08 -7.97
CA GLU A 110 14.76 8.57 -9.33
C GLU A 110 13.41 8.94 -9.96
N MET A 111 12.31 8.86 -9.20
CA MET A 111 11.00 9.33 -9.65
C MET A 111 10.97 10.82 -9.94
N ARG A 112 11.72 11.64 -9.18
CA ARG A 112 11.75 13.10 -9.39
C ARG A 112 12.58 13.50 -10.60
N GLU A 113 13.68 12.79 -10.85
CA GLU A 113 14.66 13.17 -11.87
C GLU A 113 14.41 12.49 -13.22
N LYS A 114 13.90 11.25 -13.23
CA LYS A 114 13.86 10.40 -14.43
C LYS A 114 12.46 10.06 -14.92
N PHE A 115 11.41 10.33 -14.15
CA PHE A 115 10.05 10.14 -14.66
C PHE A 115 9.74 11.22 -15.69
N TRP A 116 9.15 10.80 -16.81
CA TRP A 116 8.71 11.71 -17.85
C TRP A 116 7.56 12.58 -17.35
N GLU A 117 7.64 13.87 -17.70
CA GLU A 117 6.62 14.85 -17.39
C GLU A 117 5.53 14.86 -18.47
N ILE A 118 4.28 14.84 -18.02
CA ILE A 118 3.11 14.85 -18.91
C ILE A 118 2.99 16.16 -19.71
N ASP A 119 3.53 17.27 -19.18
CA ASP A 119 3.46 18.61 -19.78
C ASP A 119 4.19 18.72 -21.12
N ILE A 120 5.06 17.75 -21.44
CA ILE A 120 5.78 17.68 -22.72
C ILE A 120 4.85 17.24 -23.86
N TYR A 121 3.74 16.57 -23.54
CA TYR A 121 2.82 16.01 -24.53
C TYR A 121 1.71 17.00 -24.89
N THR A 122 1.28 16.99 -26.15
CA THR A 122 0.18 17.85 -26.65
C THR A 122 -1.14 17.10 -26.86
N ASP A 123 -1.12 15.76 -26.76
CA ASP A 123 -2.27 14.90 -26.99
C ASP A 123 -3.24 14.98 -25.80
N LYS A 124 -4.37 15.66 -26.02
CA LYS A 124 -5.38 15.92 -24.98
C LYS A 124 -5.91 14.64 -24.35
N ALA A 125 -6.12 13.58 -25.14
CA ALA A 125 -6.67 12.32 -24.62
C ALA A 125 -5.66 11.63 -23.69
N LEU A 126 -4.36 11.70 -24.00
CA LEU A 126 -3.30 11.19 -23.13
C LEU A 126 -3.25 11.96 -21.81
N ILE A 127 -3.28 13.30 -21.87
CA ILE A 127 -3.25 14.18 -20.69
C ILE A 127 -4.47 13.92 -19.80
N GLU A 128 -5.67 13.84 -20.37
CA GLU A 128 -6.90 13.56 -19.63
C GLU A 128 -6.87 12.18 -18.94
N ASN A 129 -6.37 11.15 -19.63
CA ASN A 129 -6.22 9.81 -19.05
C ASN A 129 -5.18 9.75 -17.92
N TYR A 130 -4.08 10.49 -18.06
CA TYR A 130 -3.04 10.62 -17.03
C TYR A 130 -3.60 11.34 -15.79
N GLN A 131 -4.26 12.49 -15.99
CA GLN A 131 -4.90 13.24 -14.90
C GLN A 131 -6.00 12.43 -14.20
N SER A 132 -6.86 11.75 -14.96
CA SER A 132 -7.88 10.85 -14.41
C SER A 132 -7.28 9.73 -13.55
N SER A 133 -6.10 9.23 -13.91
CA SER A 133 -5.40 8.22 -13.11
C SER A 133 -4.84 8.80 -11.81
N LEU A 134 -4.30 10.03 -11.83
CA LEU A 134 -3.89 10.73 -10.60
C LEU A 134 -5.08 11.03 -9.67
N ASP A 135 -6.19 11.48 -10.25
CA ASP A 135 -7.44 11.74 -9.53
C ASP A 135 -7.94 10.48 -8.82
N LYS A 136 -7.86 9.32 -9.48
CA LYS A 136 -8.21 8.03 -8.88
C LYS A 136 -7.32 7.68 -7.69
N VAL A 137 -6.00 7.93 -7.76
CA VAL A 137 -5.09 7.67 -6.62
C VAL A 137 -5.46 8.55 -5.42
N GLN A 138 -5.77 9.82 -5.66
CA GLN A 138 -6.17 10.74 -4.60
C GLN A 138 -7.55 10.42 -4.03
N MET A 139 -8.48 9.99 -4.87
CA MET A 139 -9.79 9.51 -4.43
C MET A 139 -9.65 8.25 -3.57
N LYS A 140 -8.79 7.29 -3.97
CA LYS A 140 -8.45 6.11 -3.17
C LYS A 140 -7.90 6.53 -1.81
N TYR A 141 -6.97 7.50 -1.77
CA TYR A 141 -6.41 8.04 -0.52
C TYR A 141 -7.48 8.68 0.37
N ALA A 142 -8.32 9.55 -0.18
CA ALA A 142 -9.38 10.21 0.57
C ALA A 142 -10.41 9.21 1.12
N LEU A 143 -10.80 8.22 0.30
CA LEU A 143 -11.70 7.15 0.71
C LEU A 143 -11.09 6.30 1.83
N PHE A 144 -9.81 5.93 1.70
CA PHE A 144 -9.09 5.20 2.74
C PHE A 144 -9.04 5.98 4.05
N CYS A 145 -8.67 7.27 4.02
CA CYS A 145 -8.66 8.12 5.21
C CYS A 145 -10.03 8.15 5.90
N PHE A 146 -11.11 8.24 5.11
CA PHE A 146 -12.47 8.26 5.62
C PHE A 146 -12.85 6.92 6.28
N ILE A 147 -12.59 5.79 5.61
CA ILE A 147 -12.87 4.46 6.14
C ILE A 147 -12.04 4.21 7.40
N MET A 148 -10.73 4.52 7.37
CA MET A 148 -9.83 4.39 8.52
C MET A 148 -10.24 5.23 9.70
N PHE A 149 -10.69 6.46 9.48
CA PHE A 149 -11.18 7.29 10.57
C PHE A 149 -12.39 6.65 11.26
N TYR A 150 -13.34 6.13 10.46
CA TYR A 150 -14.52 5.46 11.00
C TYR A 150 -14.16 4.15 11.72
N THR A 151 -13.30 3.31 11.11
CA THR A 151 -12.90 2.03 11.70
C THR A 151 -12.03 2.20 12.93
N ALA A 152 -11.14 3.20 12.97
CA ALA A 152 -10.38 3.53 14.17
C ALA A 152 -11.30 4.02 15.28
N LEU A 153 -12.30 4.87 14.97
CA LEU A 153 -13.25 5.37 15.96
C LEU A 153 -14.06 4.22 16.57
N THR A 154 -14.59 3.32 15.74
CA THR A 154 -15.33 2.14 16.22
C THR A 154 -14.41 1.14 16.91
N TYR A 155 -13.24 0.84 16.38
CA TYR A 155 -12.36 -0.17 17.00
C TYR A 155 -11.84 0.28 18.37
N LEU A 156 -11.39 1.54 18.48
CA LEU A 156 -10.71 2.07 19.67
C LEU A 156 -11.66 2.56 20.76
N TYR A 157 -12.81 3.16 20.42
CA TYR A 157 -13.69 3.80 21.39
C TYR A 157 -15.01 3.07 21.63
N TRP A 158 -15.36 2.07 20.82
CA TRP A 158 -16.66 1.41 20.98
C TRP A 158 -16.88 0.79 22.36
N ARG A 159 -15.86 0.11 22.90
CA ARG A 159 -15.97 -0.60 24.19
C ARG A 159 -16.14 0.35 25.37
N ILE A 160 -15.38 1.44 25.38
CA ILE A 160 -15.49 2.43 26.47
C ILE A 160 -16.85 3.15 26.43
N LEU A 161 -17.44 3.31 25.24
CA LEU A 161 -18.76 3.92 25.08
C LEU A 161 -19.89 2.99 25.53
N THR A 162 -19.76 1.67 25.36
CA THR A 162 -20.82 0.70 25.70
C THR A 162 -20.78 0.25 27.16
N ASP A 163 -19.63 -0.18 27.68
CA ASP A 163 -19.54 -0.77 29.03
C ASP A 163 -19.24 0.28 30.12
N GLN A 164 -18.56 1.38 29.78
CA GLN A 164 -18.26 2.52 30.67
C GLN A 164 -17.46 2.19 31.95
N ARG A 165 -17.00 0.96 32.12
CA ARG A 165 -16.22 0.52 33.29
C ARG A 165 -14.72 0.75 33.08
N PRO A 166 -13.96 1.21 34.11
CA PRO A 166 -12.52 1.40 34.02
C PRO A 166 -11.75 0.08 34.21
N ILE A 167 -11.95 -0.88 33.30
CA ILE A 167 -11.34 -2.23 33.33
C ILE A 167 -10.45 -2.39 32.10
N GLY A 168 -9.41 -3.23 32.17
CA GLY A 168 -8.44 -3.47 31.08
C GLY A 168 -9.08 -3.86 29.73
N ASP A 169 -10.23 -4.53 29.75
CA ASP A 169 -11.01 -4.92 28.57
C ASP A 169 -11.51 -3.70 27.75
N ASN A 170 -11.70 -2.54 28.42
CA ASN A 170 -12.21 -1.29 27.81
C ASN A 170 -11.10 -0.31 27.41
N LEU A 171 -9.84 -0.71 27.51
CA LEU A 171 -8.71 0.07 26.97
C LEU A 171 -8.71 0.01 25.43
N LEU A 172 -8.02 0.96 24.78
CA LEU A 172 -7.88 1.01 23.31
C LEU A 172 -7.34 -0.32 22.76
N PHE A 173 -6.39 -0.87 23.50
CA PHE A 173 -5.82 -2.18 23.34
C PHE A 173 -6.14 -2.99 24.58
N GLU A 174 -6.76 -4.16 24.44
CA GLU A 174 -7.02 -5.05 25.58
C GLU A 174 -5.69 -5.40 26.25
N SER A 175 -5.52 -4.94 27.48
CA SER A 175 -4.22 -4.96 28.12
C SER A 175 -4.36 -5.02 29.63
N TYR A 176 -3.34 -5.62 30.25
CA TYR A 176 -3.26 -5.76 31.69
C TYR A 176 -3.03 -4.39 32.32
N VAL A 177 -3.80 -4.08 33.36
CA VAL A 177 -3.62 -2.88 34.19
C VAL A 177 -2.74 -3.26 35.39
N PRO A 178 -1.48 -2.80 35.47
CA PRO A 178 -0.61 -3.16 36.57
C PRO A 178 -1.09 -2.62 37.91
N GLU A 179 -0.81 -3.35 38.99
CA GLU A 179 -1.07 -2.88 40.35
C GLU A 179 -0.37 -1.54 40.61
N GLY A 180 -1.14 -0.54 41.05
CA GLY A 180 -0.67 0.82 41.30
C GLY A 180 -0.75 1.78 40.10
N MET A 181 -1.14 1.32 38.91
CA MET A 181 -1.37 2.17 37.74
C MET A 181 -2.86 2.57 37.63
N SER A 182 -3.12 3.85 37.40
CA SER A 182 -4.49 4.32 37.13
C SER A 182 -4.94 3.94 35.72
N PHE A 183 -6.18 3.45 35.58
CA PHE A 183 -6.81 3.17 34.29
C PHE A 183 -6.73 4.38 33.34
N TRP A 184 -7.06 5.59 33.82
CA TRP A 184 -7.07 6.80 32.99
C TRP A 184 -5.70 7.21 32.48
N PHE A 185 -4.66 6.94 33.29
CA PHE A 185 -3.28 7.17 32.87
C PHE A 185 -2.89 6.20 31.74
N LEU A 186 -3.21 4.92 31.89
CA LEU A 186 -2.91 3.91 30.88
C LEU A 186 -3.71 4.14 29.58
N LEU A 187 -4.97 4.53 29.69
CA LEU A 187 -5.80 4.95 28.55
C LEU A 187 -5.17 6.14 27.81
N ALA A 188 -4.77 7.18 28.54
CA ALA A 188 -4.11 8.35 27.97
C ALA A 188 -2.79 7.97 27.25
N TRP A 189 -2.03 7.06 27.85
CA TRP A 189 -0.77 6.55 27.29
C TRP A 189 -0.99 5.79 25.98
N GLN A 190 -2.00 4.91 25.90
CA GLN A 190 -2.25 4.07 24.73
C GLN A 190 -2.66 4.83 23.47
N HIS A 191 -3.09 6.09 23.58
CA HIS A 191 -3.29 6.94 22.41
C HIS A 191 -1.99 7.21 21.64
N ILE A 192 -0.83 7.15 22.30
CA ILE A 192 0.48 7.33 21.65
C ILE A 192 0.73 6.21 20.62
N PRO A 193 0.78 4.91 21.00
CA PRO A 193 0.95 3.83 20.04
C PRO A 193 -0.23 3.72 19.06
N ALA A 194 -1.47 3.99 19.48
CA ALA A 194 -2.63 3.94 18.58
C ALA A 194 -2.56 5.00 17.46
N GLY A 195 -2.23 6.26 17.80
CA GLY A 195 -2.05 7.32 16.81
C GLY A 195 -0.84 7.09 15.90
N ALA A 196 0.24 6.54 16.45
CA ALA A 196 1.41 6.17 15.66
C ALA A 196 1.10 5.04 14.67
N LEU A 197 0.33 4.02 15.08
CA LEU A 197 -0.07 2.89 14.23
C LEU A 197 -0.81 3.38 12.98
N ILE A 198 -1.87 4.17 13.16
CA ILE A 198 -2.65 4.75 12.05
C ILE A 198 -1.75 5.57 11.12
N SER A 199 -0.84 6.37 11.70
CA SER A 199 0.05 7.23 10.92
C SER A 199 1.06 6.41 10.07
N ILE A 200 1.58 5.32 10.62
CA ILE A 200 2.58 4.46 9.97
C ILE A 200 1.94 3.63 8.85
N GLU A 201 0.78 3.03 9.09
CA GLU A 201 0.02 2.27 8.10
C GLU A 201 -0.33 3.16 6.90
N MET A 202 -1.00 4.30 7.16
CA MET A 202 -1.33 5.28 6.12
C MET A 202 -0.10 5.75 5.34
N ALA A 203 1.02 5.98 6.02
CA ALA A 203 2.25 6.40 5.37
C ALA A 203 2.79 5.33 4.42
N MET A 204 2.91 4.09 4.90
CA MET A 204 3.50 2.97 4.19
C MET A 204 2.66 2.56 2.98
N ASP A 205 1.37 2.30 3.21
CA ASP A 205 0.47 1.75 2.18
C ASP A 205 0.35 2.71 1.00
N PHE A 206 0.19 4.01 1.28
CA PHE A 206 0.08 5.02 0.22
C PHE A 206 1.39 5.43 -0.40
N LEU A 207 2.52 5.23 0.29
CA LEU A 207 3.83 5.37 -0.35
C LEU A 207 3.98 4.29 -1.43
N ILE A 208 3.76 3.02 -1.09
CA ILE A 208 3.85 1.90 -2.05
C ILE A 208 2.81 2.06 -3.16
N CYS A 209 1.54 2.29 -2.81
CA CYS A 209 0.46 2.46 -3.78
C CYS A 209 0.75 3.60 -4.77
N SER A 210 1.28 4.73 -4.30
CA SER A 210 1.65 5.86 -5.16
C SER A 210 2.82 5.54 -6.07
N ILE A 211 3.88 4.89 -5.55
CA ILE A 211 5.04 4.49 -6.35
C ILE A 211 4.62 3.54 -7.46
N LEU A 212 3.83 2.50 -7.15
CA LEU A 212 3.30 1.55 -8.13
C LEU A 212 2.43 2.24 -9.18
N SER A 213 1.47 3.06 -8.74
CA SER A 213 0.53 3.75 -9.64
C SER A 213 1.25 4.72 -10.58
N LEU A 214 2.22 5.49 -10.08
CA LEU A 214 3.01 6.41 -10.92
C LEU A 214 3.97 5.67 -11.84
N SER A 215 4.52 4.53 -11.41
CA SER A 215 5.33 3.66 -12.27
C SER A 215 4.50 3.12 -13.42
N ALA A 216 3.27 2.66 -13.17
CA ALA A 216 2.33 2.22 -14.20
C ALA A 216 2.06 3.35 -15.22
N GLN A 217 1.92 4.59 -14.77
CA GLN A 217 1.80 5.74 -15.69
C GLN A 217 3.04 5.92 -16.58
N GLN A 218 4.25 5.70 -16.05
CA GLN A 218 5.47 5.77 -16.88
C GLN A 218 5.49 4.70 -17.96
N TYR A 219 5.00 3.49 -17.68
CA TYR A 219 4.82 2.45 -18.70
C TYR A 219 3.79 2.87 -19.76
N ARG A 220 2.68 3.52 -19.39
CA ARG A 220 1.70 4.07 -20.36
C ARG A 220 2.28 5.17 -21.25
N LEU A 221 3.11 6.06 -20.70
CA LEU A 221 3.80 7.08 -21.50
C LEU A 221 4.84 6.45 -22.43
N LEU A 222 5.59 5.47 -21.94
CA LEU A 222 6.54 4.72 -22.76
C LEU A 222 5.84 3.99 -23.90
N ARG A 223 4.71 3.36 -23.61
CA ARG A 223 3.84 2.70 -24.59
C ARG A 223 3.42 3.67 -25.70
N TYR A 224 2.93 4.84 -25.30
CA TYR A 224 2.52 5.90 -26.22
C TYR A 224 3.65 6.35 -27.16
N GLU A 225 4.86 6.55 -26.63
CA GLU A 225 6.04 6.89 -27.44
C GLU A 225 6.43 5.75 -28.38
N MET A 226 6.44 4.51 -27.90
CA MET A 226 6.79 3.32 -28.68
C MET A 226 5.85 3.08 -29.86
N GLU A 227 4.53 3.24 -29.68
CA GLU A 227 3.56 3.13 -30.79
C GLU A 227 3.83 4.16 -31.90
N ARG A 228 4.42 5.30 -31.53
CA ARG A 228 4.64 6.42 -32.44
C ARG A 228 6.08 6.58 -32.85
N VAL A 229 7.01 5.69 -32.44
CA VAL A 229 8.47 5.82 -32.64
C VAL A 229 8.86 6.13 -34.09
N PHE A 230 8.12 5.59 -35.06
CA PHE A 230 8.36 5.80 -36.50
C PHE A 230 7.51 6.92 -37.14
N GLY A 231 6.80 7.69 -36.32
CA GLY A 231 5.92 8.79 -36.72
C GLY A 231 4.50 8.35 -37.11
N THR A 232 3.58 9.31 -37.17
CA THR A 232 2.32 9.14 -37.90
C THR A 232 2.59 9.28 -39.41
N LEU A 233 1.82 8.56 -40.25
CA LEU A 233 1.96 8.51 -41.72
C LEU A 233 2.08 9.89 -42.41
N GLU A 234 1.68 10.98 -41.76
CA GLU A 234 1.71 12.35 -42.27
C GLU A 234 3.10 13.02 -42.22
N LYS A 235 4.07 12.51 -41.44
CA LYS A 235 5.46 13.02 -41.38
C LYS A 235 6.45 12.15 -42.15
N LYS A 236 6.15 11.81 -43.40
CA LYS A 236 7.13 11.20 -44.31
C LYS A 236 8.28 12.18 -44.55
N GLY A 237 9.44 11.90 -43.96
CA GLY A 237 10.65 12.74 -44.06
C GLY A 237 11.49 12.83 -42.79
N ASP A 238 11.15 12.08 -41.73
CA ASP A 238 11.97 12.08 -40.51
C ASP A 238 13.34 11.43 -40.80
N SER A 239 14.42 12.08 -40.38
CA SER A 239 15.77 11.56 -40.59
C SER A 239 16.00 10.27 -39.79
N GLU A 240 16.76 9.31 -40.34
CA GLU A 240 17.16 8.07 -39.65
C GLU A 240 17.82 8.37 -38.28
N GLU A 241 18.55 9.48 -38.17
CA GLU A 241 19.14 9.94 -36.92
C GLU A 241 18.06 10.28 -35.86
N ASN A 242 16.96 10.90 -36.28
CA ASN A 242 15.87 11.25 -35.37
C ASN A 242 15.11 10.00 -34.89
N ILE A 243 14.89 9.04 -35.79
CA ILE A 243 14.29 7.74 -35.45
C ILE A 243 15.17 6.99 -34.44
N SER A 244 16.49 6.90 -34.70
CA SER A 244 17.45 6.27 -33.77
C SER A 244 17.44 6.96 -32.40
N LYS A 245 17.40 8.30 -32.36
CA LYS A 245 17.28 9.07 -31.10
C LYS A 245 16.02 8.71 -30.32
N ARG A 246 14.88 8.54 -31.00
CA ARG A 246 13.60 8.17 -30.37
C ARG A 246 13.60 6.73 -29.84
N ILE A 247 14.14 5.78 -30.61
CA ILE A 247 14.34 4.39 -30.19
C ILE A 247 15.24 4.35 -28.95
N ARG A 248 16.38 5.06 -28.99
CA ARG A 248 17.31 5.14 -27.86
C ARG A 248 16.64 5.71 -26.62
N ARG A 249 15.88 6.80 -26.75
CA ARG A 249 15.11 7.40 -25.64
C ARG A 249 14.13 6.40 -25.02
N CYS A 250 13.41 5.63 -25.83
CA CYS A 250 12.50 4.59 -25.33
C CYS A 250 13.27 3.45 -24.63
N ASN A 251 14.38 3.01 -25.21
CA ASN A 251 15.23 1.98 -24.61
C ASN A 251 15.82 2.42 -23.28
N ASP A 252 16.30 3.65 -23.18
CA ASP A 252 16.90 4.21 -21.96
C ASP A 252 15.84 4.27 -20.86
N GLN A 253 14.62 4.74 -21.17
CA GLN A 253 13.51 4.73 -20.22
C GLN A 253 13.10 3.32 -19.80
N LEU A 254 13.01 2.36 -20.72
CA LEU A 254 12.71 0.98 -20.38
C LEU A 254 13.80 0.37 -19.47
N THR A 255 15.08 0.66 -19.73
CA THR A 255 16.19 0.24 -18.86
C THR A 255 15.99 0.76 -17.44
N PHE A 256 15.69 2.05 -17.35
CA PHE A 256 15.47 2.72 -16.09
C PHE A 256 14.28 2.10 -15.33
N LEU A 257 13.12 1.92 -15.98
CA LEU A 257 11.93 1.37 -15.32
C LEU A 257 12.14 -0.09 -14.85
N LEU A 258 12.87 -0.90 -15.62
CA LEU A 258 13.24 -2.26 -15.20
C LEU A 258 14.17 -2.24 -13.97
N SER A 259 15.16 -1.35 -13.94
CA SER A 259 16.01 -1.16 -12.77
C SER A 259 15.23 -0.66 -11.56
N PHE A 260 14.35 0.32 -11.77
CA PHE A 260 13.47 0.89 -10.76
C PHE A 260 12.59 -0.17 -10.10
N ARG A 261 12.03 -1.08 -10.91
CA ARG A 261 11.26 -2.23 -10.42
C ARG A 261 12.10 -3.16 -9.54
N ASN A 262 13.39 -3.35 -9.82
CA ASN A 262 14.26 -4.17 -8.99
C ASN A 262 14.50 -3.50 -7.63
N THR A 263 14.83 -2.21 -7.62
CA THR A 263 15.00 -1.42 -6.38
C THR A 263 13.71 -1.42 -5.54
N LEU A 264 12.55 -1.34 -6.18
CA LEU A 264 11.25 -1.41 -5.51
C LEU A 264 11.04 -2.76 -4.80
N ASN A 265 11.35 -3.87 -5.48
CA ASN A 265 11.23 -5.20 -4.89
C ASN A 265 12.27 -5.44 -3.79
N GLU A 266 13.52 -5.00 -3.97
CA GLU A 266 14.56 -5.09 -2.94
C GLU A 266 14.17 -4.33 -1.67
N ALA A 267 13.49 -3.18 -1.81
CA ALA A 267 13.04 -2.38 -0.68
C ALA A 267 11.87 -3.03 0.10
N PHE A 268 10.87 -3.57 -0.60
CA PHE A 268 9.59 -3.92 0.03
C PHE A 268 9.14 -5.38 -0.09
N SER A 269 9.76 -6.19 -0.95
CA SER A 269 9.24 -7.54 -1.25
C SER A 269 9.15 -8.43 -0.01
N TYR A 270 10.18 -8.46 0.83
CA TYR A 270 10.16 -9.24 2.07
C TYR A 270 9.16 -8.71 3.10
N LEU A 271 8.99 -7.38 3.19
CA LEU A 271 7.96 -6.79 4.03
C LEU A 271 6.58 -7.25 3.58
N MET A 272 6.32 -7.23 2.26
CA MET A 272 5.03 -7.66 1.72
C MET A 272 4.72 -9.13 2.02
N LEU A 273 5.74 -10.00 2.05
CA LEU A 273 5.54 -11.40 2.47
C LEU A 273 5.07 -11.50 3.92
N ALA A 274 5.74 -10.77 4.82
CA ALA A 274 5.35 -10.72 6.23
C ALA A 274 3.94 -10.13 6.40
N TYR A 275 3.64 -9.04 5.69
CA TYR A 275 2.32 -8.41 5.65
C TYR A 275 1.22 -9.39 5.24
N ILE A 276 1.38 -10.11 4.12
CA ILE A 276 0.37 -11.09 3.67
C ILE A 276 0.15 -12.17 4.74
N GLY A 277 1.23 -12.66 5.36
CA GLY A 277 1.13 -13.66 6.43
C GLY A 277 0.32 -13.14 7.62
N VAL A 278 0.61 -11.92 8.09
CA VAL A 278 -0.12 -11.30 9.21
C VAL A 278 -1.58 -11.07 8.86
N VAL A 279 -1.87 -10.49 7.69
CA VAL A 279 -3.24 -10.22 7.22
C VAL A 279 -4.04 -11.50 7.08
N VAL A 280 -3.44 -12.57 6.53
CA VAL A 280 -4.10 -13.87 6.40
C VAL A 280 -4.47 -14.45 7.76
N LEU A 281 -3.57 -14.38 8.75
CA LEU A 281 -3.85 -14.86 10.10
C LEU A 281 -4.96 -14.05 10.77
N ILE A 282 -4.88 -12.71 10.73
CA ILE A 282 -5.90 -11.83 11.34
C ILE A 282 -7.27 -12.11 10.72
N LEU A 283 -7.37 -12.15 9.39
CA LEU A 283 -8.65 -12.35 8.71
C LEU A 283 -9.23 -13.75 8.92
N CYS A 284 -8.40 -14.80 9.00
CA CYS A 284 -8.87 -16.14 9.37
C CYS A 284 -9.55 -16.14 10.75
N PHE A 285 -8.97 -15.42 11.71
CA PHE A 285 -9.49 -15.31 13.06
C PHE A 285 -10.76 -14.46 13.14
N GLU A 286 -10.78 -13.31 12.48
CA GLU A 286 -11.94 -12.43 12.42
C GLU A 286 -13.14 -13.11 11.75
N VAL A 287 -12.92 -13.81 10.62
CA VAL A 287 -13.98 -14.56 9.93
C VAL A 287 -14.47 -15.74 10.79
N TYR A 288 -13.59 -16.41 11.53
CA TYR A 288 -14.01 -17.42 12.51
C TYR A 288 -14.93 -16.82 13.58
N LEU A 289 -14.53 -15.72 14.21
CA LEU A 289 -15.33 -15.02 15.23
C LEU A 289 -16.69 -14.57 14.68
N LEU A 290 -16.75 -14.15 13.42
CA LEU A 290 -17.99 -13.76 12.74
C LEU A 290 -19.04 -14.88 12.74
N PHE A 291 -18.62 -16.15 12.65
CA PHE A 291 -19.55 -17.29 12.63
C PHE A 291 -19.90 -17.84 14.02
N GLN A 292 -19.22 -17.39 15.07
CA GLN A 292 -19.45 -17.84 16.44
C GLN A 292 -20.20 -16.83 17.30
N MET A 293 -20.11 -15.55 16.98
CA MET A 293 -20.78 -14.47 17.73
C MET A 293 -22.26 -14.37 17.32
N ASP A 294 -23.17 -14.41 18.30
CA ASP A 294 -24.62 -14.21 18.06
C ASP A 294 -25.04 -12.73 18.11
N SER A 295 -24.18 -11.85 18.64
CA SER A 295 -24.50 -10.43 18.80
C SER A 295 -24.29 -9.66 17.49
N ILE A 296 -25.37 -9.02 17.01
CA ILE A 296 -25.37 -8.17 15.80
C ILE A 296 -24.30 -7.07 15.90
N GLU A 297 -24.09 -6.51 17.09
CA GLU A 297 -23.10 -5.47 17.34
C GLU A 297 -21.67 -5.94 17.05
N HIS A 298 -21.32 -7.13 17.56
CA HIS A 298 -20.01 -7.75 17.33
C HIS A 298 -19.82 -8.12 15.87
N ILE A 299 -20.87 -8.65 15.22
CA ILE A 299 -20.84 -8.97 13.78
C ILE A 299 -20.56 -7.72 12.95
N ILE A 300 -21.23 -6.60 13.22
CA ILE A 300 -20.99 -5.34 12.49
C ILE A 300 -19.55 -4.85 12.69
N LYS A 301 -19.01 -4.95 13.91
CA LYS A 301 -17.62 -4.56 14.20
C LYS A 301 -16.62 -5.40 13.41
N ILE A 302 -16.77 -6.72 13.44
CA ILE A 302 -15.89 -7.67 12.73
C ILE A 302 -15.96 -7.45 11.22
N LEU A 303 -17.17 -7.25 10.68
CA LEU A 303 -17.37 -6.96 9.26
C LEU A 303 -16.72 -5.63 8.84
N ALA A 304 -16.84 -4.58 9.66
CA ALA A 304 -16.23 -3.28 9.39
C ALA A 304 -14.70 -3.38 9.40
N TYR A 305 -14.12 -4.06 10.39
CA TYR A 305 -12.68 -4.25 10.51
C TYR A 305 -12.11 -5.15 9.40
N SER A 306 -12.70 -6.32 9.17
CA SER A 306 -12.30 -7.23 8.10
C SER A 306 -12.47 -6.59 6.73
N GLY A 307 -13.59 -5.90 6.51
CA GLY A 307 -13.86 -5.17 5.27
C GLY A 307 -12.84 -4.07 5.00
N PHE A 308 -12.36 -3.41 6.06
CA PHE A 308 -11.28 -2.43 5.95
C PHE A 308 -9.95 -3.07 5.54
N ILE A 309 -9.54 -4.17 6.19
CA ILE A 309 -8.29 -4.88 5.83
C ILE A 309 -8.35 -5.39 4.37
N PHE A 310 -9.50 -5.90 3.92
CA PHE A 310 -9.68 -6.25 2.51
C PHE A 310 -9.55 -5.03 1.60
N PHE A 311 -10.18 -3.92 1.96
CA PHE A 311 -10.09 -2.69 1.19
C PHE A 311 -8.63 -2.21 1.08
N GLU A 312 -7.90 -2.17 2.20
CA GLU A 312 -6.47 -1.85 2.25
C GLU A 312 -5.67 -2.76 1.33
N PHE A 313 -5.79 -4.08 1.50
CA PHE A 313 -5.00 -5.05 0.75
C PHE A 313 -5.19 -4.91 -0.76
N PHE A 314 -6.45 -4.84 -1.23
CA PHE A 314 -6.71 -4.76 -2.65
C PHE A 314 -6.37 -3.38 -3.23
N VAL A 315 -6.79 -2.31 -2.57
CA VAL A 315 -6.68 -0.95 -3.12
C VAL A 315 -5.25 -0.42 -3.09
N CYS A 316 -4.49 -0.74 -2.04
CA CYS A 316 -3.13 -0.25 -1.86
C CYS A 316 -2.08 -1.14 -2.54
N TYR A 317 -2.37 -2.45 -2.71
CA TYR A 317 -1.38 -3.40 -3.20
C TYR A 317 -1.80 -4.11 -4.49
N CYS A 318 -2.83 -4.96 -4.48
CA CYS A 318 -3.15 -5.82 -5.62
C CYS A 318 -3.54 -5.03 -6.89
N TYR A 319 -4.41 -4.02 -6.77
CA TYR A 319 -4.81 -3.21 -7.92
C TYR A 319 -3.65 -2.44 -8.57
N PRO A 320 -2.88 -1.61 -7.84
CA PRO A 320 -1.81 -0.84 -8.46
C PRO A 320 -0.66 -1.72 -8.98
N ALA A 321 -0.39 -2.86 -8.35
CA ALA A 321 0.59 -3.82 -8.87
C ALA A 321 0.07 -4.56 -10.12
N GLN A 322 -1.22 -4.92 -10.18
CA GLN A 322 -1.83 -5.46 -11.40
C GLN A 322 -1.77 -4.45 -12.55
N ASP A 323 -2.12 -3.18 -12.29
CA ASP A 323 -2.07 -2.11 -13.30
C ASP A 323 -0.64 -1.96 -13.85
N LEU A 324 0.37 -2.00 -12.97
CA LEU A 324 1.78 -1.96 -13.37
C LEU A 324 2.15 -3.12 -14.30
N THR A 325 1.79 -4.35 -13.93
CA THR A 325 2.09 -5.54 -14.74
C THR A 325 1.41 -5.46 -16.11
N VAL A 326 0.11 -5.10 -16.13
CA VAL A 326 -0.69 -5.02 -17.36
C VAL A 326 -0.16 -3.94 -18.30
N ASP A 327 0.19 -2.76 -17.77
CA ASP A 327 0.73 -1.67 -18.59
C ASP A 327 2.11 -2.01 -19.15
N ALA A 328 2.94 -2.76 -18.40
CA ALA A 328 4.24 -3.22 -18.86
C ALA A 328 4.15 -4.31 -19.94
N GLU A 329 3.27 -5.30 -19.80
CA GLU A 329 3.08 -6.39 -20.77
C GLU A 329 2.60 -5.88 -22.15
N GLN A 330 1.90 -4.74 -22.18
CA GLN A 330 1.41 -4.14 -23.42
C GLN A 330 2.52 -3.47 -24.24
N LEU A 331 3.71 -3.21 -23.68
CA LEU A 331 4.80 -2.56 -24.41
C LEU A 331 5.20 -3.33 -25.68
N ALA A 332 5.29 -4.66 -25.60
CA ALA A 332 5.65 -5.50 -26.75
C ALA A 332 4.64 -5.34 -27.91
N ASN A 333 3.35 -5.31 -27.58
CA ASN A 333 2.27 -5.11 -28.55
C ASN A 333 2.35 -3.72 -29.19
N SER A 334 2.64 -2.70 -28.39
CA SER A 334 2.79 -1.33 -28.87
C SER A 334 3.95 -1.14 -29.83
N ILE A 335 5.08 -1.80 -29.59
CA ILE A 335 6.19 -1.82 -30.54
C ILE A 335 5.77 -2.56 -31.82
N TYR A 336 5.04 -3.67 -31.71
CA TYR A 336 4.55 -4.41 -32.87
C TYR A 336 3.66 -3.55 -33.78
N PHE A 337 2.79 -2.70 -33.21
CA PHE A 337 1.91 -1.80 -33.95
C PHE A 337 2.58 -0.51 -34.48
N SER A 338 3.88 -0.30 -34.23
CA SER A 338 4.61 0.92 -34.63
C SER A 338 4.97 1.01 -36.12
N GLU A 339 4.52 0.08 -36.96
CA GLU A 339 4.88 -0.03 -38.38
C GLU A 339 6.40 -0.21 -38.66
N TRP A 340 7.14 -0.76 -37.69
CA TRP A 340 8.59 -0.98 -37.74
C TRP A 340 9.08 -1.70 -39.01
N TYR A 341 8.26 -2.56 -39.62
CA TYR A 341 8.60 -3.31 -40.83
C TYR A 341 8.85 -2.41 -42.06
N LYS A 342 8.40 -1.15 -42.02
CA LYS A 342 8.68 -0.15 -43.07
C LYS A 342 10.08 0.47 -42.96
N TYR A 343 10.80 0.23 -41.86
CA TYR A 343 12.10 0.83 -41.54
C TYR A 343 13.16 -0.25 -41.29
N PRO A 344 13.62 -0.96 -42.33
CA PRO A 344 14.49 -2.14 -42.19
C PRO A 344 15.84 -1.83 -41.52
N ASN A 345 16.35 -0.60 -41.64
CA ASN A 345 17.60 -0.17 -41.01
C ASN A 345 17.57 -0.25 -39.48
N HIS A 346 16.39 -0.10 -38.86
CA HIS A 346 16.21 -0.12 -37.41
C HIS A 346 15.72 -1.48 -36.88
N CYS A 347 15.59 -2.49 -37.74
CA CYS A 347 15.03 -3.81 -37.37
C CYS A 347 15.75 -4.45 -36.16
N LYS A 348 17.08 -4.37 -36.11
CA LYS A 348 17.88 -4.92 -35.00
C LYS A 348 17.61 -4.20 -33.67
N GLU A 349 17.51 -2.87 -33.70
CA GLU A 349 17.25 -2.06 -32.51
C GLU A 349 15.85 -2.35 -31.94
N ILE A 350 14.86 -2.47 -32.84
CA ILE A 350 13.49 -2.84 -32.49
C ILE A 350 13.42 -4.26 -31.93
N LEU A 351 14.10 -5.23 -32.54
CA LEU A 351 14.11 -6.61 -32.03
C LEU A 351 14.67 -6.68 -30.61
N MET A 352 15.73 -5.94 -30.31
CA MET A 352 16.28 -5.83 -28.95
C MET A 352 15.27 -5.18 -28.00
N LEU A 353 14.59 -4.11 -28.44
CA LEU A 353 13.58 -3.42 -27.64
C LEU A 353 12.37 -4.32 -27.34
N VAL A 354 11.90 -5.10 -28.32
CA VAL A 354 10.84 -6.10 -28.14
C VAL A 354 11.27 -7.16 -27.13
N GLY A 355 12.45 -7.76 -27.31
CA GLY A 355 12.95 -8.77 -26.37
C GLY A 355 13.05 -8.25 -24.94
N LYS A 356 13.45 -6.99 -24.77
CA LYS A 356 13.52 -6.33 -23.47
C LYS A 356 12.14 -6.00 -22.88
N SER A 357 11.18 -5.62 -23.72
CA SER A 357 9.80 -5.32 -23.30
C SER A 357 9.05 -6.55 -22.80
N GLN A 358 9.53 -7.75 -23.10
CA GLN A 358 8.98 -9.02 -22.62
C GLN A 358 9.50 -9.42 -21.23
N ILE A 359 10.44 -8.67 -20.65
CA ILE A 359 10.89 -8.91 -19.28
C ILE A 359 9.71 -8.62 -18.34
N ARG A 360 9.32 -9.62 -17.55
CA ARG A 360 8.19 -9.49 -16.60
C ARG A 360 8.44 -8.39 -15.57
N VAL A 361 7.50 -7.47 -15.48
CA VAL A 361 7.48 -6.37 -14.51
C VAL A 361 6.43 -6.69 -13.46
N VAL A 362 6.86 -7.35 -12.38
CA VAL A 362 5.96 -7.75 -11.29
C VAL A 362 6.49 -7.23 -9.95
N PHE A 363 5.55 -6.79 -9.11
CA PHE A 363 5.80 -6.53 -7.68
C PHE A 363 5.50 -7.81 -6.91
N THR A 364 6.47 -8.30 -6.13
CA THR A 364 6.39 -9.61 -5.51
C THR A 364 6.43 -9.53 -3.99
N ALA A 365 5.86 -10.53 -3.33
CA ALA A 365 6.02 -10.77 -1.90
C ALA A 365 7.05 -11.88 -1.67
N GLY A 366 8.21 -11.50 -1.13
CA GLY A 366 9.36 -12.35 -0.82
C GLY A 366 9.95 -13.10 -2.01
N GLY A 367 9.67 -12.65 -3.24
CA GLY A 367 9.98 -13.40 -4.47
C GLY A 367 9.18 -14.69 -4.68
N LEU A 368 8.21 -15.00 -3.80
CA LEU A 368 7.41 -16.23 -3.84
C LEU A 368 6.05 -16.02 -4.52
N LEU A 369 5.40 -14.89 -4.24
CA LEU A 369 4.06 -14.58 -4.70
C LEU A 369 4.07 -13.28 -5.52
N GLU A 370 3.32 -13.25 -6.62
CA GLU A 370 3.05 -12.02 -7.35
C GLU A 370 1.91 -11.26 -6.65
N LEU A 371 2.07 -9.97 -6.40
CA LEU A 371 1.04 -9.14 -5.78
C LEU A 371 0.03 -8.69 -6.83
N ASP A 372 -0.80 -9.62 -7.30
CA ASP A 372 -1.78 -9.39 -8.35
C ASP A 372 -3.21 -9.70 -7.86
N LEU A 373 -4.21 -9.39 -8.68
CA LEU A 373 -5.61 -9.66 -8.32
C LEU A 373 -5.91 -11.16 -8.18
N PRO A 374 -5.43 -12.05 -9.09
CA PRO A 374 -5.56 -13.50 -8.93
C PRO A 374 -5.02 -14.04 -7.60
N THR A 375 -3.82 -13.63 -7.19
CA THR A 375 -3.19 -14.07 -5.94
C THR A 375 -3.95 -13.52 -4.74
N GLY A 376 -4.38 -12.26 -4.80
CA GLY A 376 -5.23 -11.69 -3.75
C GLY A 376 -6.54 -12.46 -3.58
N MET A 377 -7.22 -12.80 -4.67
CA MET A 377 -8.45 -13.60 -4.65
C MET A 377 -8.21 -15.04 -4.16
N ALA A 378 -7.07 -15.64 -4.50
CA ALA A 378 -6.68 -16.95 -3.97
C ALA A 378 -6.49 -16.88 -2.46
N ALA A 379 -5.81 -15.85 -1.94
CA ALA A 379 -5.64 -15.63 -0.51
C ALA A 379 -6.98 -15.51 0.22
N ILE A 380 -7.95 -14.74 -0.32
CA ILE A 380 -9.32 -14.69 0.23
C ILE A 380 -9.93 -16.08 0.33
N LYS A 381 -9.94 -16.85 -0.76
CA LYS A 381 -10.55 -18.17 -0.78
C LYS A 381 -9.93 -19.07 0.29
N THR A 382 -8.60 -19.07 0.37
CA THR A 382 -7.86 -19.84 1.36
C THR A 382 -8.23 -19.43 2.80
N MET A 383 -8.33 -18.12 3.09
CA MET A 383 -8.74 -17.63 4.41
C MET A 383 -10.14 -18.12 4.80
N PHE A 384 -11.13 -17.99 3.90
CA PHE A 384 -12.49 -18.48 4.16
C PHE A 384 -12.52 -20.00 4.34
N SER A 385 -11.79 -20.76 3.53
CA SER A 385 -11.70 -22.21 3.67
C SER A 385 -11.11 -22.63 5.02
N TYR A 386 -10.01 -22.01 5.46
CA TYR A 386 -9.43 -22.29 6.78
C TYR A 386 -10.35 -21.87 7.92
N SER A 387 -11.04 -20.73 7.81
CA SER A 387 -12.00 -20.27 8.82
C SER A 387 -13.16 -21.26 8.99
N MET A 388 -13.70 -21.77 7.89
CA MET A 388 -14.75 -22.80 7.91
C MET A 388 -14.25 -24.14 8.45
N PHE A 389 -13.00 -24.50 8.14
CA PHE A 389 -12.37 -25.68 8.73
C PHE A 389 -12.24 -25.54 10.25
N LEU A 390 -11.72 -24.42 10.74
CA LEU A 390 -11.60 -24.12 12.18
C LEU A 390 -12.96 -24.22 12.86
N ARG A 391 -13.99 -23.56 12.29
CA ARG A 391 -15.36 -23.65 12.79
C ARG A 391 -15.86 -25.09 12.89
N THR A 392 -15.63 -25.89 11.86
CA THR A 392 -16.09 -27.29 11.84
C THR A 392 -15.42 -28.12 12.93
N MET A 393 -14.10 -27.94 13.13
CA MET A 393 -13.37 -28.65 14.19
C MET A 393 -13.87 -28.26 15.58
N THR A 394 -14.12 -26.96 15.81
CA THR A 394 -14.59 -26.48 17.13
C THR A 394 -16.05 -26.84 17.44
N MET A 395 -16.83 -27.28 16.45
CA MET A 395 -18.20 -27.78 16.66
C MET A 395 -18.24 -29.29 16.94
N ILE A 396 -17.12 -30.00 16.73
CA ILE A 396 -16.99 -31.45 16.94
C ILE A 396 -16.50 -31.77 18.37
N GLU A 397 -15.83 -30.82 19.02
CA GLU A 397 -15.54 -30.81 20.47
C GLU A 397 -16.78 -30.38 21.27
#